data_AF-A0A657AYT3-F1
#
_entry.id   AF-A0A657AYT3-F1
#
_cell.length_a   1.000
_cell.length_b   1.000
_cell.length_c   1.000
_cell.angle_alpha   90.00
_cell.angle_beta   90.00
_cell.angle_gamma   90.00
#
_symmetry.space_group_name_H-M   'P 1'
#
loop_
_entity.id
_entity.type
_entity.pdbx_description
1 polymer ?
#
loop_
_entity_poly.entity_id
_entity_poly.type
_entity_poly.pdbx_seq_one_letter_code
_entity_poly.pdbx_strand_id
1 'polypeptide(L)'
;MSTTREALEFFKDYEHPKIEIIFIQYGLVDSWLTIKAAPYVLYYPDSSTRRFLRRWVKKWKKYGRKIGIGKLFGMQNQVPLNEYKENIETIINKTQSSVVLIETAPNHDKSRNQAIKAYNVALAELAQKHSKTSLIKCYDVFERNMQTHYDDPTHFSAEGHQLLAEQILKEMDKTTA
;
A
#
# COMPACT_ATOMS: atom_id res chain seq x y z
N MET A 1 -3.86 5.81 7.85
CA MET A 1 -3.72 5.62 6.40
C MET A 1 -2.31 6.00 6.04
N SER A 2 -1.52 5.01 5.61
CA SER A 2 -0.14 5.18 5.17
C SER A 2 -0.08 4.79 3.70
N THR A 3 0.71 5.49 2.91
CA THR A 3 0.97 5.17 1.50
C THR A 3 2.47 4.94 1.30
N THR A 4 2.87 4.54 0.11
CA THR A 4 4.29 4.41 -0.25
C THR A 4 5.10 5.70 -0.09
N ARG A 5 4.44 6.87 -0.08
CA ARG A 5 5.10 8.14 0.27
C ARG A 5 5.57 8.17 1.73
N GLU A 6 4.74 7.68 2.65
CA GLU A 6 5.15 7.48 4.05
C GLU A 6 6.17 6.36 4.20
N ALA A 7 6.11 5.32 3.36
CA ALA A 7 7.10 4.24 3.37
C ALA A 7 8.52 4.76 3.12
N LEU A 8 8.69 5.73 2.23
CA LEU A 8 9.98 6.37 1.96
C LEU A 8 10.54 7.11 3.19
N GLU A 9 9.69 7.89 3.87
CA GLU A 9 10.10 8.60 5.09
C GLU A 9 10.43 7.61 6.21
N PHE A 10 9.61 6.56 6.37
CA PHE A 10 9.86 5.52 7.36
C PHE A 10 11.16 4.77 7.08
N PHE A 11 11.41 4.40 5.81
CA PHE A 11 12.65 3.76 5.42
C PHE A 11 13.86 4.65 5.72
N LYS A 12 13.79 5.94 5.38
CA LYS A 12 14.86 6.90 5.67
C LYS A 12 15.18 7.00 7.17
N ASP A 13 14.16 6.96 8.03
CA ASP A 13 14.33 7.12 9.47
C ASP A 13 14.87 5.85 10.16
N TYR A 14 14.57 4.67 9.61
CA TYR A 14 14.83 3.38 10.28
C TYR A 14 15.73 2.41 9.50
N GLU A 15 16.20 2.76 8.31
CA GLU A 15 17.18 1.94 7.58
C GLU A 15 18.42 1.72 8.45
N HIS A 16 18.81 0.46 8.60
CA HIS A 16 19.94 0.08 9.44
C HIS A 16 20.67 -1.15 8.86
N PRO A 17 22.02 -1.20 8.86
CA PRO A 17 22.78 -2.34 8.30
C PRO A 17 22.52 -3.71 8.95
N LYS A 18 21.85 -3.74 10.11
CA LYS A 18 21.48 -4.97 10.84
C LYS A 18 20.10 -5.50 10.44
N ILE A 19 19.37 -4.81 9.59
CA ILE A 19 18.07 -5.29 9.09
C ILE A 19 18.35 -6.29 7.98
N GLU A 20 17.96 -7.53 8.19
CA GLU A 20 18.17 -8.61 7.22
C GLU A 20 17.01 -8.70 6.21
N ILE A 21 15.78 -8.41 6.66
CA ILE A 21 14.56 -8.55 5.86
C ILE A 21 13.65 -7.34 6.06
N ILE A 22 13.08 -6.83 4.97
CA ILE A 22 12.08 -5.75 4.97
C ILE A 22 10.79 -6.29 4.37
N PHE A 23 9.69 -6.15 5.10
CA PHE A 23 8.35 -6.45 4.60
C PHE A 23 7.65 -5.16 4.15
N ILE A 24 7.12 -5.15 2.92
CA ILE A 24 6.42 -4.00 2.35
C ILE A 24 4.98 -4.40 2.04
N GLN A 25 4.03 -3.86 2.81
CA GLN A 25 2.58 -4.04 2.61
C GLN A 25 1.89 -2.68 2.45
N TYR A 26 1.83 -2.22 1.20
CA TYR A 26 1.15 -0.99 0.78
C TYR A 26 0.36 -1.25 -0.51
N GLY A 27 -0.55 -0.35 -0.88
CA GLY A 27 -1.33 -0.47 -2.12
C GLY A 27 -2.81 -0.18 -1.94
N LEU A 28 -3.40 -0.50 -0.77
CA LEU A 28 -4.82 -0.20 -0.53
C LEU A 28 -5.09 1.29 -0.61
N VAL A 29 -4.46 2.09 0.25
CA VAL A 29 -4.70 3.54 0.28
C VAL A 29 -4.12 4.23 -0.95
N ASP A 30 -2.95 3.76 -1.42
CA ASP A 30 -2.29 4.25 -2.64
C ASP A 30 -3.24 4.23 -3.84
N SER A 31 -3.95 3.11 -4.02
CA SER A 31 -4.86 2.88 -5.14
C SER A 31 -6.21 3.63 -5.04
N TRP A 32 -6.52 4.29 -3.92
CA TRP A 32 -7.80 5.01 -3.78
C TRP A 32 -7.92 6.19 -4.72
N LEU A 33 -9.09 6.38 -5.33
CA LEU A 33 -9.36 7.55 -6.15
C LEU A 33 -9.52 8.82 -5.30
N THR A 34 -8.80 9.86 -5.69
CA THR A 34 -8.88 11.22 -5.14
C THR A 34 -8.97 12.25 -6.28
N ILE A 35 -9.41 13.46 -5.95
CA ILE A 35 -9.39 14.59 -6.89
C ILE A 35 -7.93 14.92 -7.24
N LYS A 36 -7.63 15.11 -8.52
CA LYS A 36 -6.26 15.39 -9.01
C LYS A 36 -5.62 16.62 -8.37
N ALA A 37 -6.39 17.69 -8.24
CA ALA A 37 -5.96 18.95 -7.63
C ALA A 37 -5.86 18.90 -6.10
N ALA A 38 -6.19 17.77 -5.45
CA ALA A 38 -6.18 17.73 -4.00
C ALA A 38 -4.77 17.59 -3.45
N PRO A 39 -4.33 18.49 -2.55
CA PRO A 39 -3.04 18.32 -1.89
C PRO A 39 -3.01 17.03 -1.08
N TYR A 40 -1.83 16.42 -1.02
CA TYR A 40 -1.55 15.30 -0.13
C TYR A 40 -0.67 15.78 1.03
N VAL A 41 -1.04 15.39 2.24
CA VAL A 41 -0.29 15.73 3.45
C VAL A 41 0.03 14.43 4.16
N LEU A 42 1.32 14.18 4.37
CA LEU A 42 1.80 12.95 4.96
C LEU A 42 1.22 12.71 6.36
N TYR A 43 0.98 11.44 6.67
CA TYR A 43 0.62 11.00 8.02
C TYR A 43 1.86 10.76 8.89
N TYR A 44 2.99 10.37 8.30
CA TYR A 44 4.26 10.13 8.97
C TYR A 44 5.42 10.91 8.29
N PRO A 45 6.43 11.40 9.03
CA PRO A 45 6.40 11.62 10.48
C PRO A 45 5.28 12.60 10.88
N ASP A 46 4.69 12.41 12.05
CA ASP A 46 3.58 13.28 12.47
C ASP A 46 4.09 14.60 13.07
N SER A 47 3.36 15.69 12.83
CA SER A 47 3.65 16.99 13.43
C SER A 47 2.39 17.82 13.62
N SER A 48 2.43 18.80 14.54
CA SER A 48 1.29 19.70 14.78
C SER A 48 0.86 20.45 13.51
N THR A 49 1.81 20.88 12.70
CA THR A 49 1.56 21.55 11.41
C THR A 49 0.90 20.59 10.41
N ARG A 50 1.42 19.37 10.25
CA ARG A 50 0.83 18.35 9.36
C ARG A 50 -0.58 17.97 9.82
N ARG A 51 -0.82 17.82 11.12
CA ARG A 51 -2.16 17.60 11.69
C ARG A 51 -3.14 18.70 11.31
N PHE A 52 -2.73 19.96 11.43
CA PHE A 52 -3.55 21.11 11.02
C PHE A 52 -3.85 21.08 9.52
N LEU A 53 -2.83 20.93 8.68
CA LEU A 53 -2.99 20.86 7.23
C LEU A 53 -3.91 19.70 6.80
N ARG A 54 -3.78 18.50 7.39
CA ARG A 54 -4.69 17.36 7.11
C ARG A 54 -6.15 17.71 7.36
N ARG A 55 -6.46 18.46 8.44
CA ARG A 55 -7.83 18.91 8.73
C ARG A 55 -8.34 19.86 7.63
N TRP A 56 -7.50 20.79 7.19
CA TRP A 56 -7.84 21.72 6.10
C TRP A 56 -8.09 20.99 4.77
N VAL A 57 -7.17 20.11 4.37
CA VAL A 57 -7.30 19.29 3.15
C VAL A 57 -8.55 18.42 3.19
N LYS A 58 -8.88 17.81 4.34
CA LYS A 58 -10.12 17.03 4.50
C LYS A 58 -11.36 17.89 4.23
N LYS A 59 -11.40 19.13 4.75
CA LYS A 59 -12.49 20.08 4.47
C LYS A 59 -12.53 20.41 2.97
N TRP A 60 -11.40 20.80 2.38
CA TRP A 60 -11.31 21.12 0.95
C TRP A 60 -11.82 19.97 0.07
N LYS A 61 -11.36 18.73 0.30
CA LYS A 61 -11.83 17.53 -0.46
C LYS A 61 -13.33 17.30 -0.27
N LYS A 62 -13.88 17.53 0.93
CA LYS A 62 -15.31 17.39 1.21
C LYS A 62 -16.13 18.39 0.40
N TYR A 63 -15.77 19.67 0.42
CA TYR A 63 -16.49 20.71 -0.33
C TYR A 63 -16.24 20.61 -1.84
N GLY A 64 -15.01 20.30 -2.25
CA GLY A 64 -14.64 20.11 -3.65
C GLY A 64 -15.43 18.99 -4.33
N ARG A 65 -15.69 17.88 -3.62
CA ARG A 65 -16.58 16.83 -4.13
C ARG A 65 -18.02 17.32 -4.27
N LYS A 66 -18.54 18.07 -3.30
CA LYS A 66 -19.92 18.59 -3.34
C LYS A 66 -20.16 19.54 -4.52
N ILE A 67 -19.18 20.39 -4.84
CA ILE A 67 -19.31 21.38 -5.91
C ILE A 67 -18.79 20.88 -7.26
N GLY A 68 -18.43 19.60 -7.37
CA GLY A 68 -18.05 18.98 -8.65
C GLY A 68 -16.62 19.27 -9.12
N ILE A 69 -15.70 19.73 -8.26
CA ILE A 69 -14.27 19.97 -8.61
C ILE A 69 -13.65 18.71 -9.24
N GLY A 70 -14.02 17.51 -8.78
CA GLY A 70 -13.54 16.26 -9.36
C GLY A 70 -13.91 16.06 -10.83
N LYS A 71 -15.03 16.64 -11.30
CA LYS A 71 -15.41 16.63 -12.72
C LYS A 71 -14.56 17.61 -13.54
N LEU A 72 -14.13 18.71 -12.93
CA LEU A 72 -13.37 19.76 -13.60
C LEU A 72 -11.88 19.41 -13.74
N PHE A 73 -11.27 18.83 -12.69
CA PHE A 73 -9.84 18.52 -12.66
C PHE A 73 -9.51 17.03 -12.84
N GLY A 74 -10.53 16.18 -12.88
CA GLY A 74 -10.39 14.74 -12.96
C GLY A 74 -10.05 14.07 -11.63
N MET A 75 -10.02 12.74 -11.70
CA MET A 75 -9.70 11.84 -10.59
C MET A 75 -8.38 11.12 -10.89
N GLN A 76 -7.64 10.78 -9.86
CA GLN A 76 -6.42 9.96 -9.94
C GLN A 76 -6.28 9.10 -8.70
N ASN A 77 -5.42 8.08 -8.72
CA ASN A 77 -5.08 7.34 -7.51
C ASN A 77 -4.33 8.22 -6.51
N GLN A 78 -4.42 7.91 -5.22
CA GLN A 78 -3.85 8.70 -4.14
C GLN A 78 -2.33 8.81 -4.25
N VAL A 79 -1.70 7.72 -4.68
CA VAL A 79 -0.34 7.70 -5.23
C VAL A 79 -0.47 7.10 -6.63
N PRO A 80 -0.19 7.82 -7.72
CA PRO A 80 -0.22 7.27 -9.08
C PRO A 80 0.62 5.98 -9.21
N LEU A 81 0.19 5.06 -10.08
CA LEU A 81 0.83 3.74 -10.20
C LEU A 81 2.34 3.79 -10.49
N ASN A 82 2.78 4.72 -11.35
CA ASN A 82 4.20 4.90 -11.64
C ASN A 82 4.97 5.38 -10.40
N GLU A 83 4.43 6.35 -9.66
CA GLU A 83 5.02 6.84 -8.41
C GLU A 83 5.06 5.72 -7.35
N TYR A 84 4.02 4.90 -7.25
CA TYR A 84 4.00 3.73 -6.36
C TYR A 84 5.15 2.76 -6.67
N LYS A 85 5.36 2.45 -7.96
CA LYS A 85 6.48 1.61 -8.41
C LYS A 85 7.83 2.23 -8.06
N GLU A 86 8.02 3.50 -8.39
CA GLU A 86 9.26 4.25 -8.13
C GLU A 86 9.59 4.32 -6.63
N ASN A 87 8.58 4.54 -5.77
CA ASN A 87 8.76 4.59 -4.32
C ASN A 87 9.26 3.24 -3.77
N ILE A 88 8.64 2.13 -4.17
CA ILE A 88 9.04 0.79 -3.71
C ILE A 88 10.41 0.43 -4.28
N GLU A 89 10.64 0.68 -5.57
CA GLU A 89 11.92 0.42 -6.22
C GLU A 89 13.06 1.24 -5.59
N THR A 90 12.79 2.45 -5.11
CA THR A 90 13.76 3.25 -4.36
C THR A 90 14.20 2.55 -3.07
N ILE A 91 13.26 1.95 -2.32
CA ILE A 91 13.57 1.19 -1.10
C ILE A 91 14.40 -0.04 -1.45
N ILE A 92 13.97 -0.82 -2.46
CA ILE A 92 14.67 -2.02 -2.92
C ILE A 92 16.11 -1.69 -3.34
N ASN A 93 16.33 -0.61 -4.08
CA ASN A 93 17.66 -0.26 -4.58
C ASN A 93 18.61 0.24 -3.49
N LYS A 94 18.11 0.85 -2.42
CA LYS A 94 18.94 1.43 -1.36
C LYS A 94 19.32 0.43 -0.27
N THR A 95 18.41 -0.49 0.06
CA THR A 95 18.67 -1.48 1.10
C THR A 95 19.62 -2.59 0.66
N GLN A 96 20.35 -3.21 1.58
CA GLN A 96 21.02 -4.50 1.35
C GLN A 96 20.16 -5.70 1.81
N SER A 97 19.06 -5.46 2.52
CA SER A 97 18.16 -6.48 3.02
C SER A 97 17.42 -7.21 1.90
N SER A 98 17.00 -8.44 2.17
CA SER A 98 15.96 -9.11 1.39
C SER A 98 14.65 -8.35 1.52
N VAL A 99 13.89 -8.21 0.43
CA VAL A 99 12.62 -7.48 0.42
C VAL A 99 11.48 -8.43 0.13
N VAL A 100 10.49 -8.46 1.02
CA VAL A 100 9.27 -9.25 0.86
C VAL A 100 8.12 -8.29 0.53
N LEU A 101 7.66 -8.34 -0.71
CA LEU A 101 6.49 -7.59 -1.17
C LEU A 101 5.23 -8.40 -0.85
N ILE A 102 4.23 -7.77 -0.25
CA ILE A 102 2.97 -8.43 0.08
C ILE A 102 1.86 -7.78 -0.74
N GLU A 103 1.12 -8.59 -1.50
CA GLU A 103 -0.05 -8.11 -2.23
C GLU A 103 -1.06 -7.43 -1.29
N THR A 104 -1.76 -6.43 -1.83
CA THR A 104 -2.95 -5.91 -1.16
C THR A 104 -4.11 -6.86 -1.42
N ALA A 105 -4.76 -7.36 -0.36
CA ALA A 105 -5.96 -8.19 -0.47
C ALA A 105 -7.19 -7.41 -1.01
N PRO A 106 -8.22 -8.10 -1.54
CA PRO A 106 -9.44 -7.45 -2.01
C PRO A 106 -10.15 -6.65 -0.92
N ASN A 107 -10.79 -5.56 -1.31
CA ASN A 107 -11.68 -4.81 -0.45
C ASN A 107 -13.14 -5.24 -0.69
N HIS A 108 -13.99 -5.18 0.35
CA HIS A 108 -15.43 -5.39 0.21
C HIS A 108 -16.10 -4.33 -0.69
N ASP A 109 -15.54 -3.12 -0.75
CA ASP A 109 -15.87 -2.13 -1.79
C ASP A 109 -15.26 -2.56 -3.13
N LYS A 110 -16.05 -3.31 -3.91
CA LYS A 110 -15.67 -3.88 -5.20
C LYS A 110 -15.13 -2.84 -6.20
N SER A 111 -15.55 -1.58 -6.08
CA SER A 111 -15.07 -0.51 -6.97
C SER A 111 -13.56 -0.26 -6.86
N ARG A 112 -12.93 -0.67 -5.76
CA ARG A 112 -11.49 -0.51 -5.50
C ARG A 112 -10.65 -1.63 -6.10
N ASN A 113 -11.23 -2.81 -6.28
CA ASN A 113 -10.49 -4.03 -6.55
C ASN A 113 -9.79 -4.02 -7.92
N GLN A 114 -10.33 -3.31 -8.91
CA GLN A 114 -9.65 -3.14 -10.20
C GLN A 114 -8.31 -2.40 -10.03
N ALA A 115 -8.30 -1.32 -9.24
CA ALA A 115 -7.07 -0.57 -8.97
C ALA A 115 -6.12 -1.42 -8.12
N ILE A 116 -6.61 -2.09 -7.08
CA ILE A 116 -5.79 -3.00 -6.26
C ILE A 116 -5.08 -4.06 -7.11
N LYS A 117 -5.80 -4.72 -8.03
CA LYS A 117 -5.21 -5.70 -8.96
C LYS A 117 -4.10 -5.09 -9.81
N ALA A 118 -4.26 -3.88 -10.32
CA ALA A 118 -3.22 -3.21 -11.09
C ALA A 118 -1.95 -2.94 -10.25
N TYR A 119 -2.09 -2.62 -8.95
CA TYR A 119 -0.96 -2.38 -8.05
C TYR A 119 -0.28 -3.70 -7.67
N ASN A 120 -1.04 -4.79 -7.48
CA ASN A 120 -0.48 -6.12 -7.26
C ASN A 120 0.30 -6.63 -8.47
N VAL A 121 -0.16 -6.35 -9.70
CA VAL A 121 0.61 -6.62 -10.92
C VAL A 121 1.95 -5.87 -10.90
N ALA A 122 1.94 -4.59 -10.52
CA ALA A 122 3.18 -3.81 -10.38
C ALA A 122 4.14 -4.37 -9.31
N LEU A 123 3.61 -4.89 -8.18
CA LEU A 123 4.43 -5.60 -7.20
C LEU A 123 5.07 -6.87 -7.78
N ALA A 124 4.32 -7.64 -8.56
CA ALA A 124 4.83 -8.84 -9.22
C ALA A 124 5.94 -8.52 -10.23
N GLU A 125 5.79 -7.46 -11.02
CA GLU A 125 6.84 -6.97 -11.91
C GLU A 125 8.12 -6.59 -11.15
N LEU A 126 7.98 -5.89 -10.02
CA LEU A 126 9.13 -5.50 -9.18
C LEU A 126 9.83 -6.72 -8.57
N ALA A 127 9.09 -7.70 -8.06
CA ALA A 127 9.65 -8.93 -7.53
C ALA A 127 10.41 -9.74 -8.60
N GLN A 128 9.90 -9.79 -9.84
CA GLN A 128 10.59 -10.45 -10.95
C GLN A 128 11.87 -9.70 -11.38
N LYS A 129 11.87 -8.37 -11.29
CA LYS A 129 13.01 -7.53 -11.70
C LYS A 129 14.19 -7.59 -10.74
N HIS A 130 13.95 -7.84 -9.46
CA HIS A 130 14.96 -7.71 -8.39
C HIS A 130 15.20 -9.04 -7.68
N SER A 131 16.39 -9.63 -7.85
CA SER A 131 16.72 -10.99 -7.36
C SER A 131 16.62 -11.17 -5.83
N LYS A 132 16.78 -10.10 -5.05
CA LYS A 132 16.63 -10.12 -3.58
C LYS A 132 15.19 -9.88 -3.10
N THR A 133 14.24 -9.87 -4.02
CA THR A 133 12.83 -9.55 -3.74
C THR A 133 11.95 -10.76 -3.96
N SER A 134 11.08 -11.06 -3.00
CA SER A 134 10.04 -12.09 -3.12
C SER A 134 8.65 -11.46 -3.06
N LEU A 135 7.64 -12.18 -3.56
CA LEU A 135 6.24 -11.73 -3.56
C LEU A 135 5.36 -12.74 -2.82
N ILE A 136 4.63 -12.26 -1.82
CA ILE A 136 3.56 -12.98 -1.16
C ILE A 136 2.25 -12.71 -1.91
N LYS A 137 1.78 -13.72 -2.64
CA LYS A 137 0.49 -13.67 -3.33
C LYS A 137 -0.62 -14.06 -2.36
N CYS A 138 -1.48 -13.12 -2.01
CA CYS A 138 -2.59 -13.37 -1.09
C CYS A 138 -3.95 -12.95 -1.65
N TYR A 139 -4.01 -12.18 -2.74
CA TYR A 139 -5.25 -11.60 -3.23
C TYR A 139 -6.35 -12.67 -3.47
N ASP A 140 -6.05 -13.71 -4.25
CA ASP A 140 -7.03 -14.75 -4.64
C ASP A 140 -7.46 -15.62 -3.46
N VAL A 141 -6.59 -15.78 -2.46
CA VAL A 141 -6.91 -16.52 -1.23
C VAL A 141 -7.94 -15.72 -0.43
N PHE A 142 -7.70 -14.42 -0.23
CA PHE A 142 -8.65 -13.57 0.48
C PHE A 142 -9.93 -13.30 -0.30
N GLU A 143 -9.91 -13.27 -1.64
CA GLU A 143 -11.11 -13.09 -2.47
C GLU A 143 -12.11 -14.23 -2.26
N ARG A 144 -11.62 -15.46 -2.07
CA ARG A 144 -12.45 -16.64 -1.79
C ARG A 144 -12.98 -16.70 -0.35
N ASN A 145 -12.39 -15.93 0.56
CA ASN A 145 -12.59 -16.04 2.00
C ASN A 145 -13.05 -14.72 2.66
N MET A 146 -13.62 -13.79 1.88
CA MET A 146 -13.95 -12.43 2.34
C MET A 146 -14.97 -12.38 3.49
N GLN A 147 -15.79 -13.42 3.69
CA GLN A 147 -16.84 -13.44 4.71
C GLN A 147 -16.33 -13.76 6.12
N THR A 148 -15.20 -14.46 6.23
CA THR A 148 -14.72 -15.04 7.50
C THR A 148 -13.39 -14.47 7.96
N HIS A 149 -12.67 -13.73 7.10
CA HIS A 149 -11.30 -13.27 7.36
C HIS A 149 -11.20 -11.75 7.48
N TYR A 150 -12.32 -11.07 7.72
CA TYR A 150 -12.43 -9.62 7.84
C TYR A 150 -13.34 -9.25 9.01
N ASP A 151 -12.86 -8.33 9.86
CA ASP A 151 -13.68 -7.74 10.94
C ASP A 151 -14.60 -6.63 10.41
N ASP A 152 -14.15 -5.96 9.35
CA ASP A 152 -14.90 -4.90 8.67
C ASP A 152 -14.59 -4.90 7.16
N PRO A 153 -15.19 -4.01 6.35
CA PRO A 153 -14.97 -4.00 4.89
C PRO A 153 -13.50 -3.88 4.42
N THR A 154 -12.55 -3.58 5.31
CA THR A 154 -11.16 -3.26 5.00
C THR A 154 -10.14 -4.04 5.85
N HIS A 155 -10.41 -4.30 7.13
CA HIS A 155 -9.44 -4.87 8.06
C HIS A 155 -9.66 -6.37 8.22
N PHE A 156 -8.56 -7.13 8.24
CA PHE A 156 -8.60 -8.56 8.50
C PHE A 156 -9.06 -8.87 9.93
N SER A 157 -9.72 -10.01 10.10
CA SER A 157 -9.93 -10.61 11.41
C SER A 157 -8.65 -11.27 11.92
N ALA A 158 -8.68 -11.79 13.15
CA ALA A 158 -7.58 -12.59 13.69
C ALA A 158 -7.24 -13.79 12.79
N GLU A 159 -8.26 -14.50 12.28
CA GLU A 159 -8.11 -15.61 11.34
C GLU A 159 -7.53 -15.13 10.01
N GLY A 160 -7.93 -13.95 9.54
CA GLY A 160 -7.33 -13.29 8.37
C GLY A 160 -5.84 -13.03 8.54
N HIS A 161 -5.44 -12.48 9.69
CA HIS A 161 -4.02 -12.27 9.99
C HIS A 161 -3.24 -13.59 10.09
N GLN A 162 -3.82 -14.61 10.71
CA GLN A 162 -3.20 -15.94 10.78
C GLN A 162 -2.98 -16.52 9.38
N LEU A 163 -3.99 -16.48 8.51
CA LEU A 163 -3.89 -16.97 7.14
C LEU A 163 -2.79 -16.25 6.35
N LEU A 164 -2.67 -14.93 6.48
CA LEU A 164 -1.60 -14.18 5.82
C LEU A 164 -0.21 -14.60 6.36
N ALA A 165 -0.07 -14.75 7.68
CA ALA A 165 1.18 -15.19 8.29
C ALA A 165 1.61 -16.58 7.78
N GLU A 166 0.66 -17.51 7.64
CA GLU A 166 0.92 -18.84 7.07
C GLU A 166 1.39 -18.76 5.60
N GLN A 167 0.82 -17.85 4.79
CA GLN A 167 1.30 -17.63 3.42
C GLN A 167 2.72 -17.06 3.39
N ILE A 168 3.04 -16.14 4.30
CA ILE A 168 4.38 -15.55 4.41
C ILE A 168 5.40 -16.64 4.76
N LEU A 169 5.15 -17.40 5.82
CA LEU A 169 6.06 -18.48 6.27
C LEU A 169 6.30 -19.50 5.15
N LYS A 170 5.23 -19.94 4.48
CA LYS A 170 5.33 -20.89 3.37
C LYS A 170 6.18 -20.38 2.21
N GLU A 171 6.15 -19.09 1.91
CA GLU A 171 6.98 -18.52 0.85
C GLU A 171 8.43 -18.32 1.29
N MET A 172 8.65 -17.93 2.55
CA MET A 172 9.99 -17.78 3.12
C MET A 172 10.73 -19.13 3.17
N ASP A 173 10.06 -20.22 3.53
CA ASP A 173 10.65 -21.57 3.59
C ASP A 173 11.17 -22.05 2.23
N LYS A 174 10.52 -21.66 1.13
CA LYS A 174 10.98 -21.99 -0.24
C LYS A 174 12.27 -21.27 -0.62
N THR A 175 12.58 -20.15 0.03
CA THR A 175 13.74 -19.32 -0.28
C THR A 175 14.97 -19.75 0.52
N THR A 176 14.77 -20.53 1.59
CA THR A 176 15.82 -21.09 2.45
C THR A 176 16.24 -22.52 2.12
N ALA A 177 15.54 -23.20 1.21
CA ALA A 177 15.82 -24.56 0.76
C ALA A 177 16.63 -24.56 -0.55
#